data_AF-A0A8X6GTY4-F1
#
_entry.id   AF-A0A8X6GTY4-F1
#
_cell.length_a   1.000
_cell.length_b   1.000
_cell.length_c   1.000
_cell.angle_alpha   90.00
_cell.angle_beta   90.00
_cell.angle_gamma   90.00
#
_symmetry.space_group_name_H-M   'P 1'
#
loop_
_entity.id
_entity.type
_entity.pdbx_description
1 polymer ?
#
loop_
_entity_poly.entity_id
_entity_poly.type
_entity_poly.pdbx_seq_one_letter_code
_entity_poly.pdbx_strand_id
1 'polypeptide(L)'
;MSTAADSLNSSEPHSLHNLTIAELKNELRFRKLSSNGNKGELISRIVQDNNERTLNELIILRMQSPKNDDGTFSDKTNIKRN
;
A
#
# COMPACT_ATOMS: atom_id res chain seq x y z
N MET A 1 -8.74 24.36 -28.06
CA MET A 1 -8.08 23.96 -26.80
C MET A 1 -8.87 22.78 -26.24
N SER A 2 -8.36 21.57 -26.44
CA SER A 2 -8.94 20.29 -26.03
C SER A 2 -7.74 19.42 -25.63
N THR A 3 -7.69 18.67 -24.53
CA THR A 3 -8.72 18.01 -23.72
C THR A 3 -8.24 17.89 -22.28
N ALA A 4 -8.99 18.44 -21.32
CA ALA A 4 -8.85 18.13 -19.89
C ALA A 4 -9.50 16.76 -19.59
N ALA A 5 -8.98 15.70 -20.20
CA ALA A 5 -9.54 14.35 -20.13
C ALA A 5 -8.54 13.29 -19.65
N ASP A 6 -7.42 13.67 -19.04
CA ASP A 6 -6.59 12.70 -18.31
C ASP A 6 -7.09 12.56 -16.86
N SER A 7 -8.40 12.28 -16.78
CA SER A 7 -9.09 11.94 -15.55
C SER A 7 -8.82 10.47 -15.23
N LEU A 8 -7.81 10.23 -14.41
CA LEU A 8 -7.84 9.28 -13.29
C LEU A 8 -8.70 8.03 -13.52
N ASN A 9 -8.29 7.16 -14.44
CA ASN A 9 -8.76 5.78 -14.59
C ASN A 9 -7.69 5.08 -15.45
N SER A 10 -6.90 4.11 -15.00
CA SER A 10 -7.27 2.82 -14.47
C SER A 10 -5.97 2.14 -14.01
N SER A 11 -6.07 1.30 -12.99
CA SER A 11 -5.02 0.38 -12.55
C SER A 11 -4.50 -0.46 -13.74
N GLU A 12 -3.28 -0.23 -14.22
CA GLU A 12 -2.76 -0.97 -15.37
C GLU A 12 -1.45 -1.73 -15.05
N PRO A 13 -1.56 -2.97 -14.52
CA PRO A 13 -0.48 -3.95 -14.61
C PRO A 13 -0.06 -4.23 -16.07
N HIS A 14 -0.86 -3.85 -17.08
CA HIS A 14 -0.50 -3.99 -18.49
C HIS A 14 0.61 -3.04 -18.97
N SER A 15 0.87 -1.94 -18.27
CA SER A 15 1.95 -1.02 -18.65
C SER A 15 3.33 -1.70 -18.59
N LEU A 16 3.55 -2.59 -17.60
CA LEU A 16 4.81 -3.31 -17.42
C LEU A 16 5.11 -4.30 -18.55
N HIS A 17 4.08 -4.88 -19.18
CA HIS A 17 4.26 -5.80 -20.29
C HIS A 17 4.73 -5.09 -21.57
N ASN A 18 4.42 -3.80 -21.71
CA ASN A 18 4.83 -2.96 -22.84
C ASN A 18 6.28 -2.45 -22.69
N LEU A 19 6.83 -2.48 -21.48
CA LEU A 19 8.22 -2.10 -21.23
C LEU A 19 9.22 -3.12 -21.82
N THR A 20 10.34 -2.59 -22.27
CA THR A 20 11.51 -3.36 -22.67
C THR A 20 12.21 -3.96 -21.44
N ILE A 21 13.03 -4.99 -21.68
CA ILE A 21 13.84 -5.59 -20.61
C ILE A 21 14.77 -4.55 -19.96
N ALA A 22 15.30 -3.60 -20.74
CA ALA A 22 16.15 -2.54 -20.23
C ALA A 22 15.41 -1.61 -19.26
N GLU A 23 14.19 -1.19 -19.62
CA GLU A 23 13.34 -0.36 -18.75
C GLU A 23 12.93 -1.12 -17.49
N LEU A 24 12.53 -2.39 -17.60
CA LEU A 24 12.20 -3.24 -16.45
C LEU A 24 13.40 -3.40 -15.51
N LYS A 25 14.61 -3.56 -16.04
CA LYS A 25 15.83 -3.63 -15.22
C LYS A 25 16.15 -2.30 -14.56
N ASN A 26 15.94 -1.18 -15.25
CA ASN A 26 16.13 0.15 -14.65
C ASN A 26 15.15 0.39 -13.51
N GLU A 27 13.89 0.01 -13.68
CA GLU A 27 12.86 0.10 -12.65
C GLU A 27 13.23 -0.74 -11.41
N LEU A 28 13.69 -1.97 -11.62
CA LEU A 28 14.18 -2.84 -10.54
C LEU A 28 15.41 -2.24 -9.84
N ARG A 29 16.35 -1.66 -10.58
CA ARG A 29 17.54 -0.99 -9.99
C ARG A 29 17.15 0.23 -9.16
N PHE A 30 16.21 1.04 -9.65
CA PHE A 30 15.68 2.18 -8.91
C PHE A 30 15.04 1.74 -7.58
N ARG A 31 14.32 0.61 -7.61
CA ARG A 31 13.71 -0.03 -6.44
C ARG A 31 14.70 -0.84 -5.59
N LYS A 32 15.98 -0.89 -5.97
CA LYS A 32 17.03 -1.71 -5.32
C LYS A 32 16.71 -3.21 -5.27
N LEU A 33 15.97 -3.71 -6.26
CA LEU A 33 15.64 -5.12 -6.44
C LEU A 33 16.58 -5.79 -7.45
N SER A 34 16.65 -7.12 -7.40
CA SER A 34 17.43 -7.90 -8.37
C SER A 34 16.90 -7.70 -9.79
N SER A 35 17.79 -7.31 -10.70
CA SER A 35 17.51 -7.14 -12.14
C SER A 35 17.92 -8.35 -12.98
N ASN A 36 18.22 -9.48 -12.32
CA ASN A 36 18.53 -10.75 -12.98
C ASN A 36 17.25 -11.53 -13.29
N GLY A 37 17.25 -12.21 -14.43
CA GLY A 37 16.14 -13.06 -14.86
C GLY A 37 15.61 -12.75 -16.26
N ASN A 38 14.59 -13.50 -16.65
CA ASN A 38 13.84 -13.29 -17.90
C ASN A 38 12.77 -12.18 -17.74
N LYS A 39 12.17 -11.72 -18.85
CA LYS A 39 11.19 -10.61 -18.82
C LYS A 39 10.02 -10.87 -17.85
N GLY A 40 9.50 -12.10 -17.78
CA GLY A 40 8.39 -12.46 -16.89
C GLY A 40 8.78 -12.41 -15.41
N GLU A 41 9.98 -12.86 -15.07
CA GLU A 41 10.52 -12.77 -13.70
C GLU A 41 10.72 -11.32 -13.27
N LEU A 42 11.22 -10.46 -14.17
CA LEU A 42 11.40 -9.03 -13.88
C LEU A 42 10.05 -8.35 -13.60
N ILE A 43 9.03 -8.62 -14.43
CA ILE A 43 7.67 -8.08 -14.25
C ILE A 43 7.08 -8.57 -12.93
N SER A 44 7.15 -9.88 -12.66
CA SER A 44 6.60 -10.48 -11.44
C SER A 44 7.19 -9.83 -10.19
N ARG A 45 8.50 -9.52 -10.20
CA ARG A 45 9.19 -8.88 -9.09
C ARG A 45 8.76 -7.43 -8.86
N ILE A 46 8.52 -6.67 -9.93
CA ILE A 46 7.97 -5.31 -9.84
C ILE A 46 6.53 -5.35 -9.30
N VAL A 47 5.70 -6.29 -9.77
CA VAL A 47 4.32 -6.46 -9.32
C VAL A 47 4.27 -6.84 -7.83
N GLN A 48 5.14 -7.76 -7.40
CA GLN A 48 5.25 -8.14 -5.99
C GLN A 48 5.64 -6.94 -5.10
N ASP A 49 6.69 -6.19 -5.47
CA ASP A 49 7.10 -4.99 -4.71
C ASP A 49 6.00 -3.92 -4.64
N ASN A 50 5.25 -3.71 -5.72
CA ASN A 50 4.08 -2.82 -5.70
C ASN A 50 3.04 -3.29 -4.67
N ASN A 51 2.69 -4.58 -4.69
CA ASN A 51 1.69 -5.14 -3.77
C ASN A 51 2.15 -5.08 -2.31
N GLU A 52 3.42 -5.37 -2.03
CA GLU A 52 3.99 -5.32 -0.68
C GLU A 52 4.00 -3.90 -0.10
N ARG A 53 4.31 -2.88 -0.90
CA ARG A 53 4.23 -1.48 -0.44
C ARG A 53 2.82 -1.07 -0.08
N THR A 54 1.82 -1.47 -0.86
CA THR A 54 0.41 -1.19 -0.56
C THR A 54 -0.04 -1.86 0.75
N LEU A 55 0.43 -3.08 1.04
CA LEU A 55 0.12 -3.77 2.29
C LEU A 55 0.73 -3.10 3.51
N ASN A 56 1.96 -2.57 3.42
CA ASN A 56 2.60 -1.86 4.52
C ASN A 56 1.82 -0.59 4.92
N GLU A 57 1.21 0.10 3.96
CA GLU A 57 0.38 1.29 4.24
C GLU A 57 -0.95 0.92 4.93
N LEU A 58 -1.57 -0.19 4.55
CA LEU A 58 -2.80 -0.71 5.18
C LEU A 58 -2.59 -1.21 6.62
N ILE A 59 -1.41 -1.76 6.92
CA ILE A 59 -1.04 -2.21 8.27
C ILE A 59 -0.94 -1.02 9.24
N ILE A 60 -0.44 0.12 8.77
CA ILE A 60 -0.33 1.35 9.59
C ILE A 60 -1.72 1.89 9.97
N LEU A 61 -2.70 1.84 9.05
CA LEU A 61 -4.08 2.26 9.32
C LEU A 61 -4.80 1.34 10.31
N ARG A 62 -4.56 0.02 10.24
CA ARG A 62 -5.19 -0.97 11.14
C ARG A 62 -4.69 -0.85 12.58
N MET A 63 -3.44 -0.43 12.78
CA MET A 63 -2.82 -0.31 14.11
C MET A 63 -3.24 0.97 14.87
N GLN A 64 -3.95 1.90 14.23
CA GLN A 64 -4.46 3.13 14.84
C GLN A 64 -5.96 3.08 15.18
N SER A 65 -6.58 1.90 15.30
CA SER A 65 -7.87 1.85 15.99
C SER A 65 -7.61 2.14 17.48
N PRO A 66 -7.99 3.32 18.02
CA PRO A 66 -7.96 3.51 19.45
C PRO A 66 -8.81 2.38 20.03
N LYS A 67 -8.21 1.59 20.92
CA LYS A 67 -9.01 0.82 21.86
C LYS A 67 -9.88 1.88 22.51
N ASN A 68 -11.18 1.87 22.23
CA ASN A 68 -12.12 2.58 23.07
C ASN A 68 -12.07 1.82 24.39
N ASP A 69 -11.08 2.16 25.22
CA ASP A 69 -11.13 1.93 26.64
C ASP A 69 -12.01 3.03 27.21
N ASP A 70 -13.29 3.01 26.85
CA ASP A 70 -14.32 3.73 27.58
C ASP A 70 -14.59 2.98 28.89
N GLY A 71 -13.52 2.73 29.66
CA GLY A 71 -13.51 2.30 31.05
C GLY A 71 -14.25 3.33 31.90
N THR A 72 -15.55 3.44 31.64
CA THR A 72 -16.62 3.95 32.46
C THR A 72 -16.68 2.97 33.60
N PHE A 73 -15.71 3.11 34.51
CA PHE A 73 -15.78 2.57 35.84
C PHE A 73 -16.96 3.28 36.52
N SER A 74 -18.14 2.71 36.30
CA SER A 74 -19.37 3.08 36.96
C SER A 74 -19.28 2.59 38.40
N ASP A 75 -18.45 3.22 39.23
CA ASP A 75 -18.50 3.01 40.67
C ASP A 75 -19.63 3.85 41.26
N LYS A 76 -20.83 3.32 41.12
CA LYS A 76 -22.01 3.80 41.81
C LYS A 76 -21.96 3.27 43.25
N THR A 77 -21.20 3.90 44.13
CA THR A 77 -21.32 3.69 45.58
C THR A 77 -21.65 4.98 46.30
N ASN A 78 -22.96 5.21 46.35
CA ASN A 78 -23.68 6.17 47.16
C ASN A 78 -23.67 5.73 48.63
N ILE A 79 -22.91 6.39 49.53
CA ILE A 79 -23.24 6.42 50.97
C ILE A 79 -22.86 7.78 51.58
N LYS A 80 -23.90 8.60 51.78
CA LYS A 80 -23.93 9.74 52.70
C LYS A 80 -23.86 9.19 54.12
N ARG A 81 -22.82 9.51 54.90
CA ARG A 81 -22.84 9.35 56.37
C ARG A 81 -22.69 10.72 57.03
N ASN A 82 -23.50 10.87 58.06
CA ASN A 82 -23.91 12.07 58.78
C ASN A 82 -22.76 12.78 59.49
#